data_AF-A0A972TGG2-F1
#
_entry.id   AF-A0A972TGG2-F1
#
_cell.length_a   1.000
_cell.length_b   1.000
_cell.length_c   1.000
_cell.angle_alpha   90.00
_cell.angle_beta   90.00
_cell.angle_gamma   90.00
#
_symmetry.space_group_name_H-M   'P 1'
#
loop_
_entity.id
_entity.type
_entity.pdbx_description
1 polymer ?
#
loop_
_entity_poly.entity_id
_entity_poly.type
_entity_poly.pdbx_seq_one_letter_code
_entity_poly.pdbx_strand_id
1 'polypeptide(L)'
;MRLWLVRKYIEFGAPENVAYEIPEEYRPVLDTTKEKEKPKSGIVYYDLSLTDLLEAGLLSVGDELVMSYKPRGGNQKKYKAVITKEGSMIVLDKKFKSPSYAALLGIQDAGSDRKTVNGWTSWKNRNGKLLADLRSEYLKQKENEAEQAASAAG
;
A
#
# COMPACT_ATOMS: atom_id res chain seq x y z
N MET A 1 -19.54 6.83 4.69
CA MET A 1 -19.94 7.19 3.31
C MET A 1 -18.69 7.73 2.62
N ARG A 2 -18.41 7.38 1.35
CA ARG A 2 -17.19 7.83 0.64
C ARG A 2 -17.60 8.85 -0.42
N LEU A 3 -16.96 10.02 -0.45
CA LEU A 3 -17.24 11.12 -1.38
C LEU A 3 -16.03 11.35 -2.30
N TRP A 4 -16.28 11.44 -3.61
CA TRP A 4 -15.26 11.72 -4.63
C TRP A 4 -15.54 13.08 -5.25
N LEU A 5 -14.53 13.96 -5.33
CA LEU A 5 -14.65 15.27 -5.95
C LEU A 5 -13.94 15.25 -7.31
N VAL A 6 -14.71 15.16 -8.40
CA VAL A 6 -14.16 15.23 -9.77
C VAL A 6 -14.17 16.68 -10.23
N ARG A 7 -13.02 17.21 -10.65
CA ARG A 7 -12.93 18.56 -11.23
C ARG A 7 -12.97 18.47 -12.75
N LYS A 8 -13.88 19.21 -13.37
CA LYS A 8 -14.01 19.34 -14.83
C LYS A 8 -13.45 20.69 -15.26
N TYR A 9 -12.50 20.66 -16.18
CA TYR A 9 -11.95 21.84 -16.84
C TYR A 9 -12.44 21.87 -18.29
N ILE A 10 -12.86 23.05 -18.76
CA ILE A 10 -13.27 23.30 -20.13
C ILE A 10 -12.40 24.42 -20.65
N GLU A 11 -11.79 24.22 -21.82
CA GLU A 11 -10.97 25.25 -22.45
C GLU A 11 -11.83 26.44 -22.91
N PHE A 12 -11.36 27.65 -22.61
CA PHE A 12 -12.10 28.86 -22.97
C PHE A 12 -11.99 29.12 -24.48
N GLY A 13 -13.11 29.00 -25.20
CA GLY A 13 -13.18 29.19 -26.66
C GLY A 13 -13.22 27.90 -27.49
N ALA A 14 -13.01 26.74 -26.86
CA ALA A 14 -13.09 25.42 -27.50
C ALA A 14 -13.88 24.45 -26.59
N PRO A 15 -15.22 24.53 -26.57
CA PRO A 15 -16.05 23.74 -25.65
C PRO A 15 -15.96 22.22 -25.85
N GLU A 16 -15.48 21.77 -27.02
CA GLU A 16 -15.13 20.38 -27.31
C GLU A 16 -13.91 19.86 -26.52
N ASN A 17 -13.04 20.74 -26.02
CA ASN A 17 -11.83 20.35 -25.31
C ASN A 17 -12.07 20.31 -23.79
N VAL A 18 -12.35 19.11 -23.30
CA VAL A 18 -12.69 18.85 -21.90
C VAL A 18 -11.59 18.03 -21.24
N ALA A 19 -11.03 18.56 -20.15
CA ALA A 19 -10.09 17.84 -19.32
C ALA A 19 -10.74 17.48 -17.97
N TYR A 20 -10.53 16.25 -17.52
CA TYR A 20 -10.98 15.78 -16.22
C TYR A 20 -9.77 15.58 -15.32
N GLU A 21 -9.77 16.24 -14.16
CA GLU A 21 -8.83 15.89 -13.09
C GLU A 21 -9.53 14.87 -12.19
N ILE A 22 -9.15 13.61 -12.40
CA ILE A 22 -9.57 12.49 -11.55
C ILE A 22 -8.56 12.46 -10.39
N PRO A 23 -8.99 12.69 -9.12
CA PRO A 23 -8.11 12.50 -7.98
C PRO A 23 -7.54 11.08 -8.02
N GLU A 24 -6.26 10.89 -7.67
CA GLU A 24 -5.65 9.55 -7.61
C GLU A 24 -6.64 8.54 -6.98
N GLU A 25 -7.02 7.52 -7.76
CA GLU A 25 -8.22 6.65 -7.63
C GLU A 25 -8.39 5.90 -6.29
N TYR A 26 -7.61 6.20 -5.26
CA TYR A 26 -7.58 5.47 -4.00
C TYR A 26 -7.58 6.32 -2.74
N ARG A 27 -7.68 7.66 -2.83
CA ARG A 27 -7.69 8.52 -1.64
C ARG A 27 -9.07 9.12 -1.36
N PRO A 28 -9.67 8.88 -0.18
CA PRO A 28 -10.78 9.72 0.27
C PRO A 28 -10.26 11.13 0.53
N VAL A 29 -10.86 12.14 -0.11
CA VAL A 29 -10.49 13.56 0.09
C VAL A 29 -10.91 14.06 1.49
N LEU A 30 -11.86 13.37 2.14
CA LEU A 30 -12.32 13.66 3.49
C LEU A 30 -12.75 12.37 4.19
N ASP A 31 -12.09 12.02 5.28
CA ASP A 31 -12.47 10.89 6.13
C ASP A 31 -13.47 11.37 7.21
N THR A 32 -14.62 10.69 7.30
CA THR A 32 -15.72 11.01 8.24
C THR A 32 -15.90 9.93 9.30
N THR A 33 -14.94 9.01 9.45
CA THR A 33 -14.96 8.07 10.56
C THR A 33 -14.84 8.82 11.88
N LYS A 34 -15.89 8.70 12.72
CA LYS A 34 -15.97 9.22 14.10
C LYS A 34 -14.61 9.15 14.79
N GLU A 35 -14.10 10.30 15.21
CA GLU A 35 -13.17 10.56 16.33
C GLU A 35 -12.62 9.31 17.04
N LYS A 36 -11.88 8.47 16.33
CA LYS A 36 -10.80 7.73 16.95
C LYS A 36 -9.61 8.65 16.77
N GLU A 37 -9.26 9.28 17.88
CA GLU A 37 -8.06 10.07 18.14
C GLU A 37 -7.11 10.07 16.95
N LYS A 38 -7.00 11.22 16.26
CA LYS A 38 -5.99 11.39 15.22
C LYS A 38 -4.66 10.89 15.80
N PRO A 39 -3.95 9.98 15.11
CA PRO A 39 -2.71 9.46 15.64
C PRO A 39 -1.79 10.63 15.95
N LYS A 40 -1.17 10.64 17.13
CA LYS A 40 -0.25 11.73 17.55
C LYS A 40 0.91 11.91 16.55
N SER A 41 1.25 10.85 15.82
CA SER A 41 2.25 10.84 14.76
C SER A 41 1.79 11.52 13.45
N GLY A 42 0.50 11.79 13.27
CA GLY A 42 -0.06 12.35 12.04
C GLY A 42 -0.10 11.41 10.83
N ILE A 43 0.42 10.18 10.96
CA ILE A 43 0.52 9.22 9.85
C ILE A 43 -0.77 8.39 9.77
N VAL A 44 -1.46 8.49 8.63
CA VAL A 44 -2.65 7.70 8.35
C VAL A 44 -2.25 6.34 7.79
N TYR A 45 -2.95 5.28 8.20
CA TYR A 45 -2.74 3.88 7.79
C TYR A 45 -2.63 3.65 6.27
N TYR A 46 -3.22 4.52 5.46
CA TYR A 46 -3.29 4.42 4.00
C TYR A 46 -2.15 5.14 3.25
N ASP A 47 -1.41 6.04 3.91
CA ASP A 47 -0.30 6.78 3.29
C ASP A 47 1.04 6.02 3.38
N LEU A 48 1.04 4.86 4.03
CA LEU A 48 2.24 4.05 4.23
C LEU A 48 2.67 3.34 2.95
N SER A 49 3.92 3.53 2.59
CA SER A 49 4.61 2.97 1.44
C SER A 49 5.62 1.90 1.86
N LEU A 50 6.13 1.13 0.89
CA LEU A 50 7.25 0.22 1.14
C LEU A 50 8.54 0.98 1.48
N THR A 51 8.66 2.23 1.06
CA THR A 51 9.80 3.10 1.39
C THR A 51 9.83 3.41 2.88
N ASP A 52 8.68 3.70 3.51
CA ASP A 52 8.62 3.96 4.95
C ASP A 52 9.11 2.75 5.76
N LEU A 53 8.74 1.54 5.33
CA LEU A 53 9.20 0.30 5.98
C LEU A 53 10.70 0.04 5.77
N LEU A 54 11.27 0.47 4.63
CA LEU A 54 12.71 0.40 4.36
C LEU A 54 13.47 1.40 5.25
N GLU A 55 12.99 2.64 5.33
CA GLU A 55 13.61 3.69 6.15
C GLU A 55 13.56 3.35 7.65
N ALA A 56 12.49 2.71 8.10
CA ALA A 56 12.35 2.20 9.46
C ALA A 56 13.21 0.95 9.76
N GLY A 57 13.88 0.37 8.76
CA GLY A 57 14.66 -0.86 8.90
C GLY A 57 13.80 -2.12 9.15
N LEU A 58 12.48 -2.03 8.95
CA LEU A 58 11.55 -3.17 9.04
C LEU A 58 11.61 -4.07 7.80
N LEU A 59 12.09 -3.52 6.69
CA LEU A 59 12.47 -4.22 5.47
C LEU A 59 13.89 -3.79 5.07
N SER A 60 14.60 -4.68 4.38
CA SER A 60 15.90 -4.41 3.77
C SER A 60 15.87 -4.55 2.25
N VAL A 61 16.77 -3.84 1.59
CA VAL A 61 16.96 -4.00 0.13
C VAL A 61 17.46 -5.43 -0.15
N GLY A 62 16.83 -6.09 -1.10
CA GLY A 62 17.10 -7.49 -1.41
C GLY A 62 16.28 -8.48 -0.58
N ASP A 63 15.43 -8.02 0.34
CA ASP A 63 14.54 -8.91 1.09
C ASP A 63 13.58 -9.65 0.17
N GLU A 64 13.44 -10.95 0.42
CA GLU A 64 12.48 -11.80 -0.25
C GLU A 64 11.17 -11.84 0.53
N LEU A 65 10.09 -11.45 -0.15
CA LEU A 65 8.73 -11.69 0.28
C LEU A 65 8.14 -12.86 -0.48
N VAL A 66 7.34 -13.68 0.19
CA VAL A 66 6.70 -14.85 -0.39
C VAL A 66 5.19 -14.70 -0.27
N MET A 67 4.51 -14.93 -1.38
CA MET A 67 3.06 -15.08 -1.46
C MET A 67 2.74 -16.50 -1.90
N SER A 68 1.82 -17.16 -1.21
CA SER A 68 1.25 -18.43 -1.65
C SER A 68 -0.19 -18.22 -2.07
N TYR A 69 -0.56 -18.72 -3.25
CA TYR A 69 -1.92 -18.59 -3.76
C TYR A 69 -2.41 -19.89 -4.38
N LYS A 70 -3.67 -20.23 -4.13
CA LYS A 70 -4.35 -21.40 -4.70
C LYS A 70 -5.67 -20.95 -5.34
N PRO A 71 -5.79 -20.96 -6.67
CA PRO A 71 -7.05 -20.69 -7.36
C PRO A 71 -8.04 -21.83 -7.16
N ARG A 72 -9.33 -21.56 -7.37
CA ARG A 72 -10.39 -22.56 -7.25
C ARG A 72 -10.23 -23.61 -8.34
N GLY A 73 -9.96 -24.86 -7.93
CA GLY A 73 -9.75 -25.97 -8.87
C GLY A 73 -8.34 -26.10 -9.44
N GLY A 74 -7.39 -25.24 -9.03
CA GLY A 74 -5.99 -25.31 -9.47
C GLY A 74 -5.00 -25.68 -8.37
N ASN A 75 -3.73 -25.78 -8.77
CA ASN A 75 -2.62 -26.08 -7.87
C ASN A 75 -2.16 -24.83 -7.11
N GLN A 76 -1.69 -25.03 -5.88
CA GLN A 76 -1.08 -23.94 -5.11
C GLN A 76 0.24 -23.54 -5.76
N LYS A 77 0.39 -22.25 -6.07
CA LYS A 77 1.63 -21.65 -6.54
C LYS A 77 2.24 -20.77 -5.45
N LYS A 78 3.57 -20.64 -5.50
CA LYS A 78 4.34 -19.73 -4.64
C LYS A 78 5.02 -18.69 -5.52
N TYR A 79 4.88 -17.43 -5.14
CA TYR A 79 5.49 -16.29 -5.79
C TYR A 79 6.48 -15.64 -4.85
N LYS A 80 7.61 -15.23 -5.41
CA LYS A 80 8.64 -14.48 -4.71
C LYS A 80 8.61 -13.03 -5.20
N ALA A 81 8.82 -12.12 -4.27
CA ALA A 81 9.07 -10.72 -4.55
C ALA A 81 10.38 -10.29 -3.91
N VAL A 82 11.18 -9.51 -4.63
CA VAL A 82 12.42 -8.95 -4.10
C VAL A 82 12.26 -7.45 -3.88
N ILE A 83 12.54 -6.97 -2.67
CA ILE A 83 12.50 -5.54 -2.34
C ILE A 83 13.69 -4.82 -2.97
N THR A 84 13.42 -3.67 -3.59
CA THR A 84 14.40 -2.81 -4.22
C THR A 84 14.63 -1.54 -3.40
N LYS A 85 15.78 -0.88 -3.61
CA LYS A 85 16.16 0.37 -2.92
C LYS A 85 15.19 1.54 -3.11
N GLU A 86 14.35 1.51 -4.14
CA GLU A 86 13.40 2.58 -4.46
C GLU A 86 12.02 2.38 -3.83
N GLY A 87 11.90 1.48 -2.84
CA GLY A 87 10.59 1.16 -2.23
C GLY A 87 9.64 0.47 -3.21
N SER A 88 10.19 -0.32 -4.14
CA SER A 88 9.43 -1.17 -5.06
C SER A 88 9.77 -2.63 -4.84
N MET A 89 8.92 -3.53 -5.33
CA MET A 89 9.15 -4.97 -5.31
C MET A 89 9.15 -5.55 -6.73
N ILE A 90 10.03 -6.50 -7.00
CA ILE A 90 10.12 -7.21 -8.28
C ILE A 90 9.45 -8.57 -8.15
N VAL A 91 8.44 -8.85 -8.96
CA VAL A 91 7.69 -10.12 -9.02
C VAL A 91 7.59 -10.55 -10.47
N LEU A 92 8.01 -11.78 -10.78
CA LEU A 92 8.02 -12.32 -12.16
C LEU A 92 8.68 -11.33 -13.16
N ASP A 93 9.86 -10.84 -12.79
CA ASP A 93 10.66 -9.87 -13.56
C ASP A 93 9.99 -8.51 -13.83
N LYS A 94 8.87 -8.21 -13.15
CA LYS A 94 8.17 -6.93 -13.22
C LYS A 94 8.27 -6.16 -11.91
N LYS A 95 8.55 -4.86 -12.01
CA LYS A 95 8.72 -3.95 -10.86
C LYS A 95 7.39 -3.27 -10.51
N PHE A 96 7.04 -3.26 -9.22
CA PHE A 96 5.81 -2.68 -8.69
C PHE A 96 6.07 -1.83 -7.45
N LYS A 97 5.50 -0.63 -7.39
CA LYS A 97 5.46 0.18 -6.16
C LYS A 97 4.34 -0.25 -5.21
N SER A 98 3.25 -0.81 -5.76
CA SER A 98 2.08 -1.23 -5.00
C SER A 98 2.12 -2.74 -4.68
N PRO A 99 2.08 -3.13 -3.40
CA PRO A 99 1.99 -4.54 -3.01
C PRO A 99 0.79 -5.27 -3.60
N SER A 100 -0.33 -4.56 -3.81
CA SER A 100 -1.57 -5.13 -4.33
C SER A 100 -1.44 -5.50 -5.81
N TYR A 101 -0.85 -4.63 -6.63
CA TYR A 101 -0.60 -4.94 -8.04
C TYR A 101 0.41 -6.08 -8.20
N ALA A 102 1.46 -6.09 -7.37
CA ALA A 102 2.42 -7.18 -7.35
C ALA A 102 1.74 -8.53 -7.03
N ALA A 103 0.86 -8.56 -6.02
CA ALA A 103 0.13 -9.78 -5.63
C ALA A 103 -0.86 -10.21 -6.72
N LEU A 104 -1.54 -9.24 -7.34
CA LEU A 104 -2.50 -9.50 -8.41
C LEU A 104 -1.84 -10.16 -9.62
N LEU A 105 -0.63 -9.73 -10.00
CA LEU A 105 0.12 -10.39 -11.08
C LEU A 105 0.33 -11.88 -10.80
N GLY A 106 0.75 -12.24 -9.58
CA GLY A 106 0.92 -13.64 -9.21
C GLY A 106 -0.41 -14.42 -9.18
N ILE A 107 -1.48 -13.79 -8.71
CA ILE A 107 -2.82 -14.40 -8.70
C ILE A 107 -3.32 -14.69 -10.11
N GLN A 108 -3.11 -13.77 -11.04
CA GLN A 108 -3.49 -13.93 -12.44
C GLN A 108 -2.63 -14.98 -13.15
N ASP A 109 -1.32 -15.01 -12.89
CA ASP A 109 -0.43 -16.06 -13.36
C ASP A 109 -0.86 -17.45 -12.87
N ALA A 110 -1.46 -17.53 -11.68
CA ALA A 110 -2.02 -18.78 -11.18
C ALA A 110 -3.28 -19.24 -11.92
N GLY A 111 -3.89 -18.37 -12.76
CA GLY A 111 -5.11 -18.67 -13.51
C GLY A 111 -6.39 -18.17 -12.84
N SER A 112 -6.31 -17.22 -11.89
CA SER A 112 -7.49 -16.57 -11.33
C SER A 112 -7.88 -15.33 -12.15
N ASP A 113 -9.20 -15.12 -12.28
CA ASP A 113 -9.85 -13.95 -12.85
C ASP A 113 -9.98 -12.76 -11.88
N ARG A 114 -9.38 -12.84 -10.69
CA ARG A 114 -9.44 -11.77 -9.67
C ARG A 114 -8.88 -10.46 -10.21
N LYS A 115 -9.63 -9.40 -9.97
CA LYS A 115 -9.27 -8.01 -10.32
C LYS A 115 -8.78 -7.18 -9.14
N THR A 116 -8.93 -7.67 -7.91
CA THR A 116 -8.49 -6.98 -6.70
C THR A 116 -7.93 -7.95 -5.68
N VAL A 117 -6.98 -7.45 -4.88
CA VAL A 117 -6.40 -8.18 -3.74
C VAL A 117 -5.86 -7.16 -2.73
N ASN A 118 -5.89 -7.53 -1.45
CA ASN A 118 -5.15 -6.80 -0.43
C ASN A 118 -3.69 -7.25 -0.42
N GLY A 119 -2.81 -6.49 -1.08
CA GLY A 119 -1.38 -6.82 -1.18
C GLY A 119 -0.67 -6.87 0.18
N TRP A 120 -1.06 -6.01 1.12
CA TRP A 120 -0.43 -5.95 2.46
C TRP A 120 -0.60 -7.23 3.27
N THR A 121 -1.67 -7.98 3.04
CA THR A 121 -1.93 -9.27 3.70
C THR A 121 -1.55 -10.48 2.84
N SER A 122 -0.97 -10.25 1.66
CA SER A 122 -0.62 -11.32 0.72
C SER A 122 0.85 -11.74 0.82
N TRP A 123 1.72 -10.81 1.21
CA TRP A 123 3.17 -10.99 1.22
C TRP A 123 3.71 -11.25 2.62
N LYS A 124 4.52 -12.29 2.77
CA LYS A 124 5.22 -12.65 4.00
C LYS A 124 6.73 -12.49 3.85
N ASN A 125 7.42 -11.96 4.85
CA ASN A 125 8.88 -11.96 4.86
C ASN A 125 9.44 -13.33 5.25
N ARG A 126 10.78 -13.44 5.29
CA ARG A 126 11.50 -14.66 5.70
C ARG A 126 11.15 -15.13 7.12
N ASN A 127 10.74 -14.21 7.99
CA ASN A 127 10.30 -14.50 9.37
C ASN A 127 8.82 -14.90 9.44
N GLY A 128 8.12 -14.99 8.30
CA GLY A 128 6.70 -15.34 8.23
C GLY A 128 5.73 -14.21 8.57
N LYS A 129 6.22 -13.01 8.90
CA LYS A 129 5.40 -11.81 9.19
C LYS A 129 4.84 -11.23 7.90
N LEU A 130 3.58 -10.76 7.95
CA LEU A 130 2.96 -10.08 6.82
C LEU A 130 3.45 -8.63 6.71
N LEU A 131 3.38 -8.06 5.50
CA LEU A 131 3.57 -6.61 5.32
C LEU A 131 2.60 -5.78 6.18
N ALA A 132 1.36 -6.27 6.37
CA ALA A 132 0.38 -5.64 7.24
C ALA A 132 0.83 -5.60 8.71
N ASP A 133 1.56 -6.62 9.17
CA ASP A 133 2.10 -6.68 10.53
C ASP A 133 3.25 -5.68 10.69
N LEU A 134 4.18 -5.66 9.73
CA LEU A 134 5.28 -4.69 9.70
C LEU A 134 4.77 -3.25 9.67
N ARG A 135 3.71 -2.99 8.90
CA ARG A 135 3.04 -1.69 8.87
C ARG A 135 2.45 -1.30 10.23
N SER A 136 1.87 -2.27 10.94
CA SER A 136 1.31 -2.03 12.27
C SER A 136 2.42 -1.78 13.30
N GLU A 137 3.56 -2.46 13.17
CA GLU A 137 4.77 -2.20 13.98
C GLU A 137 5.31 -0.80 13.75
N TYR A 138 5.40 -0.37 12.48
CA TYR A 138 5.84 1.00 12.13
C TYR A 138 4.94 2.08 12.75
N LEU A 139 3.62 1.93 12.65
CA LEU A 139 2.68 2.90 13.23
C LEU A 139 2.83 3.01 14.75
N LYS A 140 3.01 1.89 15.44
CA LYS A 140 3.24 1.87 16.88
C LYS A 140 4.57 2.54 17.25
N GLN A 141 5.63 2.33 16.48
CA GLN A 141 6.90 3.02 16.70
C GLN A 141 6.73 4.53 16.59
N LYS A 142 6.05 5.00 15.53
CA LYS A 142 5.80 6.43 15.30
C LYS A 142 4.91 7.07 16.36
N GLU A 143 3.93 6.33 16.86
CA GLU A 143 3.06 6.79 17.95
C GLU A 143 3.84 6.95 19.26
N ASN A 144 4.68 5.97 19.61
CA ASN A 144 5.54 6.04 20.78
C ASN A 144 6.57 7.18 20.68
N GLU A 145 7.19 7.37 19.51
CA GLU A 145 8.11 8.48 19.26
C GLU A 145 7.42 9.84 19.43
N ALA A 146 6.20 9.99 18.91
CA ALA A 146 5.42 11.22 19.06
C ALA A 146 5.03 11.50 20.52
N GLU A 147 4.68 10.46 21.29
CA GLU A 147 4.36 10.58 22.71
C GLU A 147 5.57 10.96 23.57
N GLN A 148 6.74 10.40 23.28
CA GLN A 148 7.99 10.76 23.95
C GLN A 148 8.45 12.18 23.60
N ALA A 149 8.29 12.61 22.35
CA ALA A 149 8.60 13.98 21.95
C ALA A 149 7.67 15.01 22.63
N ALA A 150 6.38 14.67 22.79
CA ALA A 150 5.42 15.52 23.46
C ALA A 150 5.67 15.64 24.98
N SER A 151 6.15 14.57 25.64
CA SER A 151 6.47 14.60 27.07
C SER A 151 7.82 15.27 27.38
N ALA A 152 8.76 15.27 26.44
CA ALA A 152 10.05 15.97 26.58
C ALA A 152 9.95 17.49 26.30
N ALA A 153 8.87 17.94 25.65
CA ALA A 153 8.64 19.34 25.29
C ALA A 153 7.75 20.11 26.28
N GLY A 154 7.24 19.45 27.33
CA GLY A 154 6.43 20.05 28.41
C GLY A 154 7.19 20.14 29.72
#